data_AF-A0A5Z0Y0C5-F1
#
_entry.id   AF-A0A5Z0Y0C5-F1
#
_cell.length_a   1.000
_cell.length_b   1.000
_cell.length_c   1.000
_cell.angle_alpha   90.00
_cell.angle_beta   90.00
_cell.angle_gamma   90.00
#
_symmetry.space_group_name_H-M   'P 1'
#
loop_
_entity.id
_entity.type
_entity.pdbx_description
1 polymer ?
#
loop_
_entity_poly.entity_id
_entity_poly.type
_entity_poly.pdbx_seq_one_letter_code
_entity_poly.pdbx_strand_id
1 'polypeptide(L)'
;MYLNYTQKEQAYLFILEIITNEKTNSIKLDIISKLLRSKIIYGNKYFSSEKLEYILINNSNTLQTKIPTKYQKNNILHILTYSYSNGGHTRIIERWVEHDKNSKIHSILLTEQQKIQINPELHNIIKKQNGNIFSISNIKDIQKKALLLRRIASRYEIIILHIHNYDITPLLAFGTLDFKRPIFFYNHSDHLFWIGASIADLILEIRTYGIKISDMYRGTNKSYLLGIPIGKNIKHLNYNKQAIKHKLSIPLNKKIILSV
;
A
#
# COMPACT_ATOMS: atom_id res chain seq x y z
N MET A 1 -17.78 -22.79 25.38
CA MET A 1 -18.17 -21.41 25.04
C MET A 1 -18.25 -21.33 23.52
N TYR A 2 -19.44 -21.41 22.92
CA TYR A 2 -19.58 -21.35 21.46
C TYR A 2 -19.24 -19.94 20.99
N LEU A 3 -18.22 -19.81 20.15
CA LEU A 3 -17.90 -18.53 19.51
C LEU A 3 -19.02 -18.22 18.52
N ASN A 4 -19.90 -17.27 18.86
CA ASN A 4 -20.91 -16.76 17.95
C ASN A 4 -20.23 -15.92 16.87
N TYR A 5 -19.97 -16.53 15.72
CA TYR A 5 -19.46 -15.84 14.55
C TYR A 5 -20.57 -15.03 13.87
N THR A 6 -20.25 -13.83 13.43
CA THR A 6 -21.09 -13.07 12.50
C THR A 6 -21.17 -13.78 11.14
N GLN A 7 -22.21 -13.49 10.35
CA GLN A 7 -22.35 -14.04 8.98
C GLN A 7 -21.11 -13.78 8.11
N LYS A 8 -20.48 -12.61 8.26
CA LYS A 8 -19.24 -12.27 7.55
C LYS A 8 -18.06 -13.14 7.97
N GLU A 9 -17.94 -13.45 9.26
CA GLU A 9 -16.87 -14.33 9.75
C GLU A 9 -17.05 -15.77 9.29
N GLN A 10 -18.29 -16.28 9.29
CA GLN A 10 -18.61 -17.59 8.73
C GLN A 10 -18.27 -17.65 7.24
N ALA A 11 -18.66 -16.63 6.47
CA ALA A 11 -18.32 -16.53 5.05
C ALA A 11 -16.81 -16.47 4.81
N TYR A 12 -16.07 -15.71 5.62
CA TYR A 12 -14.61 -15.65 5.55
C TYR A 12 -13.97 -17.03 5.78
N LEU A 13 -14.38 -17.73 6.85
CA LEU A 13 -13.85 -19.05 7.20
C LEU A 13 -14.18 -20.10 6.12
N PHE A 14 -15.40 -20.08 5.59
CA PHE A 14 -15.82 -20.96 4.49
C PHE A 14 -14.99 -20.71 3.22
N ILE A 15 -14.78 -19.45 2.83
CA ILE A 15 -13.94 -19.13 1.67
C ILE A 15 -12.48 -19.53 1.93
N LEU A 16 -11.97 -19.36 3.16
CA LEU A 16 -10.61 -19.78 3.52
C LEU A 16 -10.43 -21.31 3.40
N GLU A 17 -11.46 -22.08 3.74
CA GLU A 17 -11.48 -23.53 3.53
C GLU A 17 -11.46 -23.89 2.04
N ILE A 18 -12.29 -23.23 1.22
CA ILE A 18 -12.28 -23.40 -0.25
C ILE A 18 -10.88 -23.12 -0.81
N ILE A 19 -10.25 -22.00 -0.43
CA ILE A 19 -8.90 -21.64 -0.89
C ILE A 19 -7.88 -22.71 -0.47
N THR A 20 -8.02 -23.25 0.74
CA THR A 20 -7.09 -24.26 1.28
C THR A 20 -7.19 -25.59 0.50
N ASN A 21 -8.40 -26.00 0.13
CA ASN A 21 -8.68 -27.27 -0.53
C ASN A 21 -8.54 -27.22 -2.07
N GLU A 22 -8.55 -26.04 -2.67
CA GLU A 22 -8.26 -25.88 -4.10
C GLU A 22 -6.87 -26.44 -4.43
N LYS A 23 -6.69 -27.03 -5.61
CA LYS A 23 -5.38 -27.57 -6.06
C LYS A 23 -4.71 -26.67 -7.09
N THR A 24 -5.51 -25.89 -7.80
CA THR A 24 -5.08 -25.02 -8.89
C THR A 24 -4.65 -23.66 -8.36
N ASN A 25 -3.35 -23.37 -8.45
CA ASN A 25 -2.79 -22.11 -7.95
C ASN A 25 -3.43 -20.86 -8.58
N SER A 26 -3.68 -20.84 -9.88
CA SER A 26 -4.33 -19.69 -10.53
C SER A 26 -5.73 -19.42 -9.97
N ILE A 27 -6.51 -20.46 -9.67
CA ILE A 27 -7.84 -20.36 -9.06
C ILE A 27 -7.71 -19.85 -7.61
N LYS A 28 -6.75 -20.36 -6.81
CA LYS A 28 -6.47 -19.83 -5.47
C LYS A 28 -6.23 -18.33 -5.49
N LEU A 29 -5.32 -17.88 -6.36
CA LEU A 29 -4.94 -16.47 -6.45
C LEU A 29 -6.12 -15.59 -6.87
N ASP A 30 -6.98 -16.08 -7.77
CA ASP A 30 -8.20 -15.38 -8.16
C ASP A 30 -9.21 -15.27 -7.01
N ILE A 31 -9.46 -16.37 -6.28
CA ILE A 31 -10.36 -16.38 -5.12
C ILE A 31 -9.83 -15.44 -4.02
N ILE A 32 -8.54 -15.49 -3.70
CA ILE A 32 -7.90 -14.58 -2.73
C ILE A 32 -8.05 -13.12 -3.19
N SER A 33 -7.78 -12.83 -4.46
CA SER A 33 -7.91 -11.48 -5.03
C SER A 33 -9.34 -10.93 -4.92
N LYS A 34 -10.35 -11.79 -5.10
CA LYS A 34 -11.77 -11.46 -4.96
C LYS A 34 -12.18 -11.29 -3.50
N LEU A 35 -11.74 -12.19 -2.62
CA LEU A 35 -12.01 -12.14 -1.19
C LEU A 35 -11.52 -10.81 -0.59
N LEU A 36 -10.27 -10.43 -0.86
CA LEU A 36 -9.68 -9.20 -0.31
C LEU A 36 -10.33 -7.91 -0.83
N ARG A 37 -10.98 -7.95 -2.00
CA ARG A 37 -11.79 -6.83 -2.53
C ARG A 37 -13.22 -6.82 -2.01
N SER A 38 -13.66 -7.92 -1.38
CA SER A 38 -15.05 -8.07 -0.94
C SER A 38 -15.29 -7.41 0.42
N LYS A 39 -16.56 -7.07 0.70
CA LYS A 39 -17.03 -6.57 2.00
C LYS A 39 -16.97 -7.59 3.14
N ILE A 40 -16.64 -8.86 2.85
CA ILE A 40 -16.55 -9.95 3.84
C ILE A 40 -15.39 -9.68 4.81
N ILE A 41 -14.29 -9.16 4.27
CA ILE A 41 -13.08 -8.84 5.01
C ILE A 41 -13.21 -7.53 5.81
N TYR A 42 -14.09 -6.61 5.39
CA TYR A 42 -14.28 -5.32 6.06
C TYR A 42 -15.22 -5.41 7.26
N GLY A 43 -14.75 -4.89 8.40
CA GLY A 43 -15.52 -4.81 9.64
C GLY A 43 -15.71 -6.15 10.33
N ASN A 44 -14.82 -7.12 10.10
CA ASN A 44 -14.70 -8.31 10.94
C ASN A 44 -13.57 -8.08 11.98
N LYS A 45 -13.41 -9.02 12.92
CA LYS A 45 -12.39 -8.94 13.99
C LYS A 45 -10.96 -9.27 13.55
N TYR A 46 -10.76 -9.68 12.30
CA TYR A 46 -9.47 -10.06 11.75
C TYR A 46 -8.80 -8.84 11.11
N PHE A 47 -7.53 -8.61 11.45
CA PHE A 47 -6.70 -7.57 10.84
C PHE A 47 -5.68 -8.13 9.85
N SER A 48 -5.46 -9.45 9.86
CA SER A 48 -4.54 -10.16 8.97
C SER A 48 -4.97 -11.62 8.81
N SER A 49 -4.25 -12.37 7.97
CA SER A 49 -4.44 -13.82 7.84
C SER A 49 -3.13 -14.52 7.51
N GLU A 50 -2.53 -15.17 8.51
CA GLU A 50 -1.33 -15.99 8.35
C GLU A 50 -1.51 -17.08 7.29
N LYS A 51 -2.72 -17.68 7.23
CA LYS A 51 -3.04 -18.71 6.25
C LYS A 51 -3.01 -18.18 4.82
N LEU A 52 -3.57 -16.99 4.56
CA LEU A 52 -3.52 -16.36 3.24
C LEU A 52 -2.08 -15.96 2.88
N GLU A 53 -1.34 -15.38 3.82
CA GLU A 53 0.07 -15.01 3.59
C GLU A 53 0.93 -16.24 3.27
N TYR A 54 0.77 -17.35 4.01
CA TYR A 54 1.46 -18.62 3.75
C TYR A 54 1.18 -19.17 2.34
N ILE A 55 -0.09 -19.17 1.91
CA ILE A 55 -0.46 -19.64 0.57
C ILE A 55 0.18 -18.79 -0.53
N LEU A 56 0.19 -17.47 -0.33
CA LEU A 56 0.78 -16.54 -1.28
C LEU A 56 2.33 -16.60 -1.29
N ILE A 57 2.99 -16.80 -0.15
CA ILE A 57 4.44 -17.08 -0.05
C ILE A 57 4.80 -18.36 -0.80
N ASN A 58 4.05 -19.44 -0.57
CA ASN A 58 4.29 -20.70 -1.27
C ASN A 58 4.17 -20.53 -2.79
N ASN A 59 3.18 -19.76 -3.25
CA ASN A 59 3.08 -19.40 -4.67
C ASN A 59 4.27 -18.54 -5.11
N SER A 60 4.70 -17.56 -4.31
CA SER A 60 5.86 -16.71 -4.62
C SER A 60 7.14 -17.52 -4.85
N ASN A 61 7.36 -18.56 -4.04
CA ASN A 61 8.50 -19.47 -4.13
C ASN A 61 8.50 -20.36 -5.37
N THR A 62 7.35 -20.62 -6.00
CA THR A 62 7.31 -21.36 -7.29
C THR A 62 7.59 -20.46 -8.49
N LEU A 63 7.56 -19.14 -8.32
CA LEU A 63 7.78 -18.18 -9.41
C LEU A 63 9.29 -17.95 -9.57
N GLN A 64 9.83 -18.24 -10.77
CA GLN A 64 11.24 -18.04 -11.08
C GLN A 64 11.45 -16.88 -12.05
N THR A 65 12.41 -16.00 -11.77
CA THR A 65 12.88 -14.98 -12.71
C THR A 65 14.36 -14.69 -12.50
N LYS A 66 15.03 -14.22 -13.55
CA LYS A 66 16.39 -13.72 -13.43
C LYS A 66 16.37 -12.40 -12.66
N ILE A 67 16.93 -12.41 -11.47
CA ILE A 67 17.05 -11.24 -10.60
C ILE A 67 18.37 -10.50 -10.91
N PRO A 68 18.33 -9.17 -11.11
CA PRO A 68 19.54 -8.36 -11.19
C PRO A 68 20.41 -8.52 -9.94
N THR A 69 21.70 -8.76 -10.11
CA THR A 69 22.66 -8.89 -9.00
C THR A 69 23.10 -7.54 -8.44
N LYS A 70 22.97 -6.47 -9.23
CA LYS A 70 23.32 -5.10 -8.85
C LYS A 70 22.06 -4.27 -8.63
N TYR A 71 22.11 -3.43 -7.60
CA TYR A 71 21.12 -2.39 -7.32
C TYR A 71 21.80 -1.02 -7.35
N GLN A 72 21.00 0.02 -7.48
CA GLN A 72 21.45 1.41 -7.47
C GLN A 72 21.40 1.93 -6.02
N LYS A 73 22.54 2.36 -5.49
CA LYS A 73 22.62 2.98 -4.16
C LYS A 73 21.81 4.27 -4.13
N ASN A 74 21.26 4.61 -2.96
CA ASN A 74 20.42 5.76 -2.70
C ASN A 74 19.15 5.83 -3.58
N ASN A 75 18.70 4.69 -4.14
CA ASN A 75 17.48 4.65 -4.96
C ASN A 75 16.35 3.94 -4.20
N ILE A 76 15.23 4.63 -4.06
CA ILE A 76 14.03 4.14 -3.38
C ILE A 76 12.94 3.88 -4.41
N LEU A 77 12.28 2.74 -4.33
CA LEU A 77 11.06 2.45 -5.09
C LEU A 77 9.83 2.50 -4.19
N HIS A 78 8.96 3.46 -4.43
CA HIS A 78 7.61 3.50 -3.87
C HIS A 78 6.69 2.65 -4.75
N ILE A 79 6.03 1.64 -4.17
CA ILE A 79 5.05 0.82 -4.86
C ILE A 79 3.67 1.20 -4.35
N LEU A 80 2.78 1.59 -5.26
CA LEU A 80 1.38 1.87 -4.97
C LEU A 80 0.50 0.94 -5.79
N THR A 81 -0.69 0.66 -5.29
CA THR A 81 -1.71 0.01 -6.12
C THR A 81 -2.16 0.94 -7.24
N TYR A 82 -2.48 2.19 -6.90
CA TYR A 82 -2.73 3.29 -7.84
C TYR A 82 -2.55 4.62 -7.12
N SER A 83 -2.26 5.67 -7.88
CA SER A 83 -2.22 7.05 -7.39
C SER A 83 -3.53 7.76 -7.73
N TYR A 84 -4.10 8.44 -6.74
CA TYR A 84 -5.24 9.33 -6.95
C TYR A 84 -4.79 10.68 -7.49
N SER A 85 -5.66 11.36 -8.25
CA SER A 85 -5.46 12.77 -8.60
C SER A 85 -5.48 13.65 -7.36
N ASN A 86 -6.37 13.37 -6.40
CA ASN A 86 -6.51 14.10 -5.13
C ASN A 86 -6.62 13.10 -3.96
N GLY A 87 -6.06 13.43 -2.81
CA GLY A 87 -6.24 12.65 -1.57
C GLY A 87 -4.96 12.47 -0.75
N GLY A 88 -5.13 12.03 0.50
CA GLY A 88 -4.03 11.87 1.46
C GLY A 88 -2.97 10.86 1.00
N HIS A 89 -3.38 9.78 0.33
CA HIS A 89 -2.49 8.71 -0.11
C HIS A 89 -1.38 9.19 -1.07
N THR A 90 -1.74 9.89 -2.15
CA THR A 90 -0.78 10.49 -3.08
C THR A 90 0.05 11.58 -2.38
N ARG A 91 -0.58 12.42 -1.55
CA ARG A 91 0.05 13.55 -0.85
C ARG A 91 1.13 13.12 0.14
N ILE A 92 1.00 11.95 0.75
CA ILE A 92 2.02 11.37 1.64
C ILE A 92 3.34 11.21 0.89
N ILE A 93 3.29 10.68 -0.34
CA ILE A 93 4.49 10.38 -1.12
C ILE A 93 5.14 11.68 -1.61
N GLU A 94 4.34 12.61 -2.12
CA GLU A 94 4.81 13.95 -2.50
C GLU A 94 5.60 14.59 -1.36
N ARG A 95 5.01 14.63 -0.16
CA ARG A 95 5.64 15.23 1.02
C ARG A 95 6.87 14.44 1.49
N TRP A 96 6.82 13.11 1.45
CA TRP A 96 7.98 12.29 1.80
C TRP A 96 9.17 12.65 0.91
N VAL A 97 8.96 12.66 -0.40
CA VAL A 97 10.00 12.98 -1.38
C VAL A 97 10.52 14.42 -1.22
N GLU A 98 9.64 15.36 -0.87
CA GLU A 98 10.03 16.74 -0.52
C GLU A 98 10.79 16.87 0.81
N HIS A 99 10.62 15.92 1.73
CA HIS A 99 11.35 15.91 3.00
C HIS A 99 12.76 15.34 2.84
N ASP A 100 12.94 14.33 2.00
CA ASP A 100 14.23 13.67 1.72
C ASP A 100 15.09 14.44 0.68
N LYS A 101 15.32 15.75 0.93
CA LYS A 101 16.05 16.61 -0.02
C LYS A 101 17.53 16.22 -0.09
N ASN A 102 17.94 15.75 -1.27
CA ASN A 102 19.30 15.65 -1.80
C ASN A 102 20.13 14.40 -1.48
N SER A 103 19.58 13.38 -0.79
CA SER A 103 20.34 12.14 -0.54
C SER A 103 19.89 10.96 -1.40
N LYS A 104 18.62 10.93 -1.83
CA LYS A 104 18.03 9.76 -2.50
C LYS A 104 17.24 10.11 -3.74
N ILE A 105 17.19 9.16 -4.67
CA ILE A 105 16.38 9.20 -5.89
C ILE A 105 15.14 8.36 -5.64
N HIS A 106 13.97 8.98 -5.69
CA HIS A 106 12.70 8.31 -5.47
C HIS A 106 12.04 7.98 -6.81
N SER A 107 11.65 6.72 -6.99
CA SER A 107 10.89 6.23 -8.14
C SER A 107 9.55 5.65 -7.69
N ILE A 108 8.60 5.57 -8.61
CA ILE A 108 7.24 5.07 -8.38
C ILE A 108 6.93 3.90 -9.30
N LEU A 109 6.28 2.87 -8.77
CA LEU A 109 5.65 1.81 -9.55
C LEU A 109 4.19 1.64 -9.16
N LEU A 110 3.31 1.56 -10.16
CA LEU A 110 1.87 1.37 -10.01
C LEU A 110 1.45 -0.03 -10.48
N THR A 111 0.71 -0.78 -9.66
CA THR A 111 0.30 -2.16 -9.97
C THR A 111 -1.05 -2.27 -10.68
N GLU A 112 -1.97 -1.30 -10.48
CA GLU A 112 -3.35 -1.31 -10.99
C GLU A 112 -3.88 0.08 -11.43
N GLN A 113 -3.03 1.01 -11.84
CA GLN A 113 -3.44 2.32 -12.37
C GLN A 113 -4.32 2.18 -13.63
N GLN A 114 -5.61 2.50 -13.50
CA GLN A 114 -6.57 2.51 -14.61
C GLN A 114 -6.60 3.89 -15.28
N LYS A 115 -5.90 4.09 -16.40
CA LYS A 115 -5.91 5.24 -17.36
C LYS A 115 -5.96 6.69 -16.82
N ILE A 116 -6.04 6.92 -15.52
CA ILE A 116 -5.99 8.22 -14.87
C ILE A 116 -4.51 8.58 -14.78
N GLN A 117 -4.14 9.68 -15.40
CA GLN A 117 -2.80 10.24 -15.31
C GLN A 117 -2.46 10.47 -13.83
N ILE A 118 -1.21 10.15 -13.48
CA ILE A 118 -0.67 10.42 -12.14
C ILE A 118 -0.82 11.91 -11.86
N ASN A 119 -1.06 12.27 -10.59
CA ASN A 119 -1.10 13.67 -10.17
C ASN A 119 0.12 14.43 -10.77
N PRO A 120 -0.07 15.54 -11.48
CA PRO A 120 1.03 16.29 -12.11
C PRO A 120 2.09 16.78 -11.13
N GLU A 121 1.71 17.14 -9.90
CA GLU A 121 2.63 17.54 -8.83
C GLU A 121 3.55 16.38 -8.44
N LEU A 122 2.98 15.19 -8.16
CA LEU A 122 3.78 14.00 -7.89
C LEU A 122 4.69 13.63 -9.06
N HIS A 123 4.17 13.67 -10.29
CA HIS A 123 4.99 13.43 -11.49
C HIS A 123 6.19 14.38 -11.54
N ASN A 124 5.96 15.68 -11.35
CA ASN A 124 6.99 16.70 -11.40
C ASN A 124 8.02 16.56 -10.28
N ILE A 125 7.59 16.25 -9.06
CA ILE A 125 8.48 16.02 -7.90
C ILE A 125 9.43 14.85 -8.18
N ILE A 126 8.91 13.72 -8.67
CA ILE A 126 9.71 12.54 -8.99
C ILE A 126 10.68 12.82 -10.13
N LYS A 127 10.22 13.48 -11.21
CA LYS A 127 11.09 13.81 -12.35
C LYS A 127 12.18 14.81 -11.99
N LYS A 128 11.90 15.78 -11.12
CA LYS A 128 12.89 16.74 -10.64
C LYS A 128 14.06 16.08 -9.88
N GLN A 129 13.84 14.89 -9.31
CA GLN A 129 14.87 14.10 -8.64
C GLN A 129 15.49 13.01 -9.53
N ASN A 130 15.28 13.07 -10.85
CA ASN A 130 15.68 12.03 -11.80
C ASN A 130 15.07 10.64 -11.53
N GLY A 131 13.93 10.62 -10.82
CA GLY A 131 13.18 9.42 -10.53
C GLY A 131 12.39 8.89 -11.74
N ASN A 132 12.11 7.59 -11.69
CA ASN A 132 11.31 6.92 -12.71
C ASN A 132 9.89 6.64 -12.23
N ILE A 133 8.98 6.54 -13.17
CA ILE A 133 7.58 6.22 -12.91
C ILE A 133 7.20 5.08 -13.84
N PHE A 134 6.76 3.96 -13.27
CA PHE A 134 6.38 2.75 -13.98
C PHE A 134 4.92 2.40 -13.71
N SER A 135 4.28 1.79 -14.69
CA SER A 135 2.99 1.12 -14.49
C SER A 135 3.08 -0.28 -15.07
N ILE A 136 2.71 -1.27 -14.27
CA ILE A 136 2.61 -2.69 -14.70
C ILE A 136 1.15 -3.14 -14.77
N SER A 137 0.23 -2.17 -14.81
CA SER A 137 -1.22 -2.36 -14.73
C SER A 137 -1.81 -3.06 -15.95
N ASN A 138 -1.10 -3.02 -17.09
CA ASN A 138 -1.48 -3.72 -18.33
C ASN A 138 -1.25 -5.24 -18.25
N ILE A 139 -0.47 -5.73 -17.28
CA ILE A 139 -0.22 -7.15 -17.10
C ILE A 139 -1.40 -7.79 -16.35
N LYS A 140 -2.25 -8.53 -17.07
CA LYS A 140 -3.44 -9.17 -16.50
C LYS A 140 -3.12 -10.39 -15.62
N ASP A 141 -2.12 -11.17 -16.03
CA ASP A 141 -1.66 -12.33 -15.28
C ASP A 141 -0.90 -11.87 -14.03
N ILE A 142 -1.44 -12.19 -12.86
CA ILE A 142 -0.90 -11.73 -11.58
C ILE A 142 0.50 -12.28 -11.28
N GLN A 143 0.80 -13.50 -11.74
CA GLN A 143 2.12 -14.11 -11.53
C GLN A 143 3.17 -13.44 -12.42
N LYS A 144 2.84 -13.18 -13.69
CA LYS A 144 3.70 -12.40 -14.60
C LYS A 144 3.89 -10.96 -14.09
N LYS A 145 2.84 -10.36 -13.53
CA LYS A 145 2.90 -9.03 -12.90
C LYS A 145 3.88 -9.05 -11.71
N ALA A 146 3.76 -10.03 -10.83
CA ALA A 146 4.66 -10.21 -9.68
C ALA A 146 6.12 -10.45 -10.09
N LEU A 147 6.36 -11.27 -11.12
CA LEU A 147 7.70 -11.50 -11.67
C LEU A 147 8.33 -10.22 -12.23
N LEU A 148 7.56 -9.41 -12.97
CA LEU A 148 8.01 -8.12 -13.48
C LEU A 148 8.31 -7.15 -12.33
N LEU A 149 7.43 -7.08 -11.33
CA LEU A 149 7.62 -6.28 -10.12
C LEU A 149 8.91 -6.66 -9.39
N ARG A 150 9.12 -7.97 -9.13
CA ARG A 150 10.34 -8.51 -8.49
C ARG A 150 11.59 -8.06 -9.24
N ARG A 151 11.60 -8.20 -10.56
CA ARG A 151 12.75 -7.84 -11.42
C ARG A 151 13.05 -6.33 -11.39
N ILE A 152 12.02 -5.47 -11.40
CA ILE A 152 12.21 -4.02 -11.34
C ILE A 152 12.71 -3.62 -9.95
N ALA A 153 12.01 -4.04 -8.89
CA ALA A 153 12.30 -3.71 -7.50
C ALA A 153 13.72 -4.12 -7.08
N SER A 154 14.23 -5.24 -7.58
CA SER A 154 15.58 -5.72 -7.23
C SER A 154 16.72 -4.77 -7.64
N ARG A 155 16.45 -3.78 -8.51
CA ARG A 155 17.42 -2.74 -8.89
C ARG A 155 17.48 -1.56 -7.93
N TYR A 156 16.57 -1.49 -6.96
CA TYR A 156 16.49 -0.41 -5.99
C TYR A 156 17.12 -0.82 -4.67
N GLU A 157 17.58 0.14 -3.90
CA GLU A 157 18.16 -0.13 -2.58
C GLU A 157 17.09 -0.48 -1.56
N ILE A 158 16.00 0.31 -1.53
CA ILE A 158 14.89 0.15 -0.57
C ILE A 158 13.56 0.15 -1.32
N ILE A 159 12.64 -0.71 -0.88
CA ILE A 159 11.27 -0.77 -1.36
C ILE A 159 10.35 -0.19 -0.28
N ILE A 160 9.42 0.67 -0.68
CA ILE A 160 8.40 1.21 0.21
C ILE A 160 7.01 0.88 -0.35
N LEU A 161 6.23 0.11 0.39
CA LEU A 161 4.88 -0.29 0.02
C LEU A 161 3.87 0.74 0.54
N HIS A 162 3.13 1.32 -0.39
CA HIS A 162 1.96 2.19 -0.19
C HIS A 162 0.76 1.50 -0.86
N ILE A 163 0.58 0.21 -0.60
CA ILE A 163 -0.40 -0.59 -1.34
C ILE A 163 -1.75 -0.64 -0.63
N HIS A 164 -2.82 -0.73 -1.42
CA HIS A 164 -4.13 -1.00 -0.86
C HIS A 164 -4.17 -2.41 -0.29
N ASN A 165 -5.02 -2.58 0.71
CA ASN A 165 -5.15 -3.79 1.51
C ASN A 165 -5.37 -5.09 0.72
N TYR A 166 -5.88 -4.98 -0.51
CA TYR A 166 -6.23 -6.10 -1.36
C TYR A 166 -5.15 -6.47 -2.39
N ASP A 167 -4.10 -5.67 -2.52
CA ASP A 167 -3.09 -5.85 -3.57
C ASP A 167 -2.12 -6.97 -3.19
N ILE A 168 -2.36 -8.15 -3.76
CA ILE A 168 -1.52 -9.33 -3.53
C ILE A 168 -0.20 -9.31 -4.30
N THR A 169 -0.03 -8.35 -5.24
CA THR A 169 1.10 -8.33 -6.17
C THR A 169 2.45 -8.25 -5.44
N PRO A 170 2.65 -7.37 -4.45
CA PRO A 170 3.93 -7.29 -3.75
C PRO A 170 4.25 -8.55 -2.95
N LEU A 171 3.26 -9.17 -2.31
CA LEU A 171 3.49 -10.40 -1.55
C LEU A 171 3.90 -11.57 -2.46
N LEU A 172 3.28 -11.69 -3.63
CA LEU A 172 3.72 -12.64 -4.66
C LEU A 172 5.10 -12.30 -5.24
N ALA A 173 5.43 -11.01 -5.34
CA ALA A 173 6.73 -10.57 -5.86
C ALA A 173 7.86 -10.80 -4.86
N PHE A 174 7.62 -10.63 -3.56
CA PHE A 174 8.68 -10.54 -2.55
C PHE A 174 8.68 -11.64 -1.50
N GLY A 175 7.64 -12.47 -1.44
CA GLY A 175 7.53 -13.61 -0.51
C GLY A 175 8.45 -14.79 -0.84
N THR A 176 9.63 -14.52 -1.40
CA THR A 176 10.61 -15.53 -1.78
C THR A 176 12.01 -15.17 -1.29
N LEU A 177 12.81 -16.19 -1.00
CA LEU A 177 14.20 -16.02 -0.59
C LEU A 177 15.06 -15.38 -1.68
N ASP A 178 14.67 -15.42 -2.94
CA ASP A 178 15.44 -14.82 -4.03
C ASP A 178 15.42 -13.28 -3.97
N PHE A 179 14.40 -12.69 -3.33
CA PHE A 179 14.31 -11.24 -3.17
C PHE A 179 15.02 -10.78 -1.88
N LYS A 180 15.95 -9.84 -2.01
CA LYS A 180 16.89 -9.46 -0.93
C LYS A 180 16.91 -7.97 -0.59
N ARG A 181 15.99 -7.16 -1.11
CA ARG A 181 15.97 -5.71 -0.83
C ARG A 181 15.11 -5.45 0.42
N PRO A 182 15.52 -4.56 1.33
CA PRO A 182 14.69 -4.14 2.45
C PRO A 182 13.33 -3.62 2.00
N ILE A 183 12.27 -4.05 2.69
CA ILE A 183 10.88 -3.69 2.40
C ILE A 183 10.28 -2.98 3.60
N PHE A 184 9.92 -1.71 3.40
CA PHE A 184 9.17 -0.93 4.37
C PHE A 184 7.70 -0.86 3.97
N PHE A 185 6.80 -1.23 4.87
CA PHE A 185 5.36 -1.17 4.64
C PHE A 185 4.78 0.08 5.30
N TYR A 186 4.32 1.08 4.53
CA TYR A 186 3.68 2.26 5.07
C TYR A 186 2.18 1.99 5.33
N ASN A 187 1.86 1.74 6.59
CA ASN A 187 0.53 1.34 7.03
C ASN A 187 -0.40 2.56 7.17
N HIS A 188 -1.06 2.91 6.08
CA HIS A 188 -2.04 4.00 6.04
C HIS A 188 -3.47 3.56 6.43
N SER A 189 -3.66 2.26 6.71
CA SER A 189 -4.97 1.62 6.91
C SER A 189 -4.95 0.67 8.11
N ASP A 190 -4.35 1.12 9.22
CA ASP A 190 -4.13 0.32 10.43
C ASP A 190 -5.38 -0.37 11.01
N HIS A 191 -6.53 0.28 10.84
CA HIS A 191 -7.85 -0.15 11.26
C HIS A 191 -8.50 -1.19 10.33
N LEU A 192 -7.87 -1.56 9.21
CA LEU A 192 -8.41 -2.49 8.22
C LEU A 192 -7.60 -3.78 8.17
N PHE A 193 -8.27 -4.84 7.75
CA PHE A 193 -7.59 -6.06 7.32
C PHE A 193 -6.69 -5.76 6.12
N TRP A 194 -5.45 -6.23 6.15
CA TRP A 194 -4.55 -6.27 4.99
C TRP A 194 -3.53 -7.40 5.11
N ILE A 195 -2.94 -7.79 3.98
CA ILE A 195 -1.82 -8.73 3.88
C ILE A 195 -0.53 -7.99 3.48
N GLY A 196 0.61 -8.58 3.77
CA GLY A 196 1.91 -7.94 3.51
C GLY A 196 2.88 -8.00 4.67
N ALA A 197 2.44 -8.46 5.84
CA ALA A 197 3.23 -8.36 7.05
C ALA A 197 4.45 -9.29 6.99
N SER A 198 4.29 -10.47 6.38
CA SER A 198 5.35 -11.47 6.26
C SER A 198 6.50 -11.08 5.34
N ILE A 199 6.30 -10.11 4.45
CA ILE A 199 7.36 -9.59 3.56
C ILE A 199 7.98 -8.29 4.06
N ALA A 200 7.40 -7.67 5.09
CA ALA A 200 7.86 -6.38 5.59
C ALA A 200 9.03 -6.56 6.56
N ASP A 201 10.14 -5.89 6.29
CA ASP A 201 11.25 -5.77 7.25
C ASP A 201 10.93 -4.73 8.33
N LEU A 202 10.14 -3.71 7.99
CA LEU A 202 9.66 -2.68 8.91
C LEU A 202 8.27 -2.19 8.49
N ILE A 203 7.35 -2.13 9.44
CA ILE A 203 6.04 -1.49 9.27
C ILE A 203 6.13 -0.07 9.81
N LEU A 204 5.83 0.90 8.95
CA LEU A 204 5.82 2.32 9.26
C LEU A 204 4.38 2.74 9.55
N GLU A 205 4.09 2.92 10.83
CA GLU A 205 2.76 3.25 11.33
C GLU A 205 2.51 4.75 11.32
N ILE A 206 1.28 5.16 10.98
CA ILE A 206 0.88 6.57 10.98
C ILE A 206 0.47 7.08 12.37
N ARG A 207 0.18 6.18 13.31
CA ARG A 207 -0.22 6.50 14.68
C ARG A 207 0.05 5.33 15.62
N THR A 208 0.10 5.60 16.92
CA THR A 208 0.40 4.59 17.96
C THR A 208 -0.62 3.46 18.03
N TYR A 209 -1.88 3.70 17.60
CA TYR A 209 -2.89 2.66 17.49
C TYR A 209 -2.46 1.54 16.55
N GLY A 210 -1.87 1.87 15.40
CA GLY A 210 -1.40 0.88 14.44
C GLY A 210 -0.28 -0.02 14.97
N ILE A 211 0.62 0.51 15.79
CA ILE A 211 1.66 -0.30 16.47
C ILE A 211 1.00 -1.40 17.31
N LYS A 212 -0.04 -1.06 18.09
CA LYS A 212 -0.77 -2.03 18.92
C LYS A 212 -1.44 -3.10 18.05
N ILE A 213 -2.06 -2.70 16.93
CA ILE A 213 -2.72 -3.64 16.02
C ILE A 213 -1.72 -4.57 15.34
N SER A 214 -0.57 -4.04 14.91
CA SER A 214 0.48 -4.83 14.26
C SER A 214 1.08 -5.87 15.22
N ASP A 215 1.35 -5.49 16.46
CA ASP A 215 1.85 -6.38 17.51
C ASP A 215 0.83 -7.47 17.87
N MET A 216 -0.44 -7.08 18.10
CA MET A 216 -1.48 -8.02 18.57
C MET A 216 -2.04 -8.93 17.47
N TYR A 217 -2.14 -8.44 16.23
CA TYR A 217 -2.95 -9.09 15.19
C TYR A 217 -2.24 -9.34 13.86
N ARG A 218 -0.99 -8.90 13.67
CA ARG A 218 -0.24 -9.10 12.40
C ARG A 218 1.00 -9.97 12.56
N GLY A 219 1.23 -10.52 13.75
CA GLY A 219 2.34 -11.45 14.01
C GLY A 219 3.72 -10.81 13.83
N THR A 220 3.84 -9.50 14.06
CA THR A 220 5.11 -8.78 13.87
C THR A 220 5.28 -7.66 14.89
N ASN A 221 6.46 -7.63 15.51
CA ASN A 221 6.90 -6.57 16.41
C ASN A 221 7.78 -5.52 15.70
N LYS A 222 7.96 -5.64 14.37
CA LYS A 222 8.81 -4.76 13.57
C LYS A 222 8.04 -3.51 13.12
N SER A 223 7.49 -2.75 14.07
CA SER A 223 6.72 -1.54 13.79
C SER A 223 7.41 -0.28 14.31
N TYR A 224 7.33 0.81 13.56
CA TYR A 224 7.89 2.11 13.93
C TYR A 224 6.87 3.23 13.67
N LEU A 225 6.71 4.16 14.61
CA LEU A 225 5.85 5.33 14.44
C LEU A 225 6.52 6.35 13.53
N LEU A 226 6.15 6.37 12.25
CA LEU A 226 6.60 7.40 11.31
C LEU A 226 5.69 8.63 11.32
N GLY A 227 4.38 8.42 11.45
CA GLY A 227 3.38 9.48 11.33
C GLY A 227 3.05 9.86 9.88
N ILE A 228 2.19 10.86 9.73
CA ILE A 228 1.81 11.39 8.41
C ILE A 228 2.75 12.55 8.07
N PRO A 229 3.48 12.51 6.94
CA PRO A 229 4.29 13.64 6.51
C PRO A 229 3.44 14.91 6.36
N ILE A 230 3.84 15.99 7.04
CA ILE A 230 3.19 17.31 6.95
C ILE A 230 3.90 18.12 5.87
N GLY A 231 3.17 18.91 5.08
CA GLY A 231 3.78 19.71 4.02
C GLY A 231 4.63 20.84 4.60
N LYS A 232 5.84 21.07 4.06
CA LYS A 232 6.74 22.15 4.50
C LYS A 232 6.14 23.55 4.27
N ASN A 233 5.27 23.67 3.27
CA ASN A 233 4.62 24.91 2.88
C ASN A 233 3.11 24.83 3.13
N ILE A 234 2.69 24.75 4.39
CA ILE A 234 1.35 25.25 4.72
C ILE A 234 1.43 26.75 4.49
N LYS A 235 1.14 27.20 3.27
CA LYS A 235 0.96 28.63 3.01
C LYS A 235 -0.16 29.06 3.95
N HIS A 236 0.18 29.81 4.99
CA HIS A 236 -0.80 30.63 5.70
C HIS A 236 -1.25 31.67 4.68
N LEU A 237 -2.20 31.27 3.84
CA LEU A 237 -2.84 32.17 2.92
C LEU A 237 -3.62 33.12 3.81
N ASN A 238 -3.20 34.38 3.84
CA ASN A 238 -3.90 35.46 4.54
C ASN A 238 -5.21 35.77 3.79
N TYR A 239 -6.11 34.81 3.74
CA TYR A 239 -7.43 35.02 3.21
C TYR A 239 -8.28 35.74 4.24
N ASN A 240 -8.85 36.87 3.82
CA ASN A 240 -9.87 37.52 4.62
C ASN A 240 -11.12 36.63 4.65
N LYS A 241 -11.44 36.11 5.85
CA LYS A 241 -12.60 35.25 6.09
C LYS A 241 -13.92 35.85 5.60
N GLN A 242 -14.10 37.16 5.77
CA GLN A 242 -15.30 37.86 5.29
C GLN A 242 -15.34 37.89 3.76
N ALA A 243 -14.20 38.17 3.12
CA ALA A 243 -14.10 38.18 1.66
C ALA A 243 -14.40 36.80 1.04
N ILE A 244 -13.90 35.71 1.65
CA ILE A 244 -14.23 34.35 1.19
C ILE A 244 -15.69 34.02 1.42
N LYS A 245 -16.25 34.38 2.58
CA LYS A 245 -17.69 34.19 2.84
C LYS A 245 -18.54 34.93 1.82
N HIS A 246 -18.21 36.18 1.50
CA HIS A 246 -18.89 36.95 0.46
C HIS A 246 -18.77 36.27 -0.91
N LYS A 247 -17.56 35.84 -1.29
CA LYS A 247 -17.31 35.12 -2.55
C LYS A 247 -18.10 33.82 -2.67
N LEU A 248 -18.31 33.12 -1.56
CA LEU A 248 -19.06 31.86 -1.50
C LEU A 248 -20.55 32.07 -1.19
N SER A 249 -21.03 33.32 -1.14
CA SER A 249 -22.40 33.68 -0.77
C SER A 249 -22.84 33.12 0.60
N ILE A 250 -21.90 32.98 1.54
CA ILE A 250 -22.16 32.56 2.91
C ILE A 250 -22.35 33.80 3.80
N PRO A 251 -23.47 33.94 4.53
CA PRO A 251 -23.66 35.09 5.41
C PRO A 251 -22.58 35.21 6.49
N LEU A 252 -22.16 36.45 6.78
CA LEU A 252 -21.05 36.73 7.71
C LEU A 252 -21.30 36.18 9.12
N ASN A 253 -22.56 36.15 9.56
CA ASN A 253 -22.98 35.65 10.88
C ASN A 253 -23.12 34.12 10.97
N LYS A 254 -23.08 33.37 9.86
CA LYS A 254 -23.25 31.91 9.90
C LYS A 254 -21.95 31.20 10.28
N LYS A 255 -22.04 30.17 11.13
CA LYS A 255 -20.92 29.26 11.40
C LYS A 255 -20.81 28.26 10.25
N ILE A 256 -19.57 27.93 9.88
CA ILE A 256 -19.27 26.91 8.86
C ILE A 256 -18.72 25.71 9.62
N ILE A 257 -19.33 24.55 9.42
CA ILE A 257 -18.80 23.27 9.86
C ILE A 257 -18.23 22.61 8.60
N LEU A 258 -16.94 22.30 8.63
CA LEU A 258 -16.28 21.55 7.58
C LEU A 258 -15.97 20.16 8.13
N SER A 259 -16.50 19.13 7.46
CA SER A 259 -16.10 17.74 7.66
C SER A 259 -15.36 17.31 6.40
N VAL A 260 -14.14 16.81 6.56
CA VAL A 260 -13.26 16.31 5.49
C VAL A 260 -12.94 14.85 5.70
#